data_AF-C0BED6-F1
#
_entry.id   AF-C0BED6-F1
#
_cell.length_a   1.000
_cell.length_b   1.000
_cell.length_c   1.000
_cell.angle_alpha   90.00
_cell.angle_beta   90.00
_cell.angle_gamma   90.00
#
_symmetry.space_group_name_H-M   'P 1'
#
loop_
_entity.id
_entity.type
_entity.pdbx_description
1 polymer ?
#
loop_
_entity_poly.entity_id
_entity_poly.type
_entity_poly.pdbx_seq_one_letter_code
_entity_poly.pdbx_strand_id
1 'polypeptide(L)' 'MVQNFVTDLLNSIRERGIDTKSTYTVFIGGGAVLLERFLEQADRLGKHTFIRDMKANADGYDLLYRMTQAGV' A
#
# COMPACT_ATOMS: atom_id res chain seq x y z
N MET A 1 16.88 -12.63 -2.85
CA MET A 1 17.15 -11.63 -1.80
C MET A 1 15.97 -10.66 -1.71
N VAL A 2 15.66 -10.08 -0.54
CA VAL A 2 14.44 -9.27 -0.32
C VAL A 2 14.29 -8.12 -1.32
N GLN A 3 15.38 -7.50 -1.76
CA GLN A 3 15.32 -6.43 -2.76
C GLN A 3 14.81 -6.89 -4.14
N ASN A 4 15.13 -8.13 -4.55
CA ASN A 4 14.59 -8.70 -5.79
C ASN A 4 13.09 -8.90 -5.67
N PHE A 5 12.62 -9.40 -4.52
CA PHE A 5 11.19 -9.54 -4.26
C PHE A 5 10.45 -8.20 -4.36
N VAL A 6 10.99 -7.13 -3.77
CA VAL A 6 10.40 -5.78 -3.89
C VAL A 6 10.40 -5.29 -5.35
N THR A 7 11.49 -5.53 -6.07
CA THR A 7 11.59 -5.16 -7.49
C THR A 7 10.54 -5.87 -8.33
N ASP A 8 10.37 -7.18 -8.12
CA ASP A 8 9.40 -8.01 -8.83
C ASP A 8 7.96 -7.64 -8.46
N LEU A 9 7.71 -7.32 -7.18
CA LEU A 9 6.42 -6.80 -6.71
C LEU A 9 6.04 -5.53 -7.48
N LEU A 10 6.92 -4.52 -7.50
CA LEU A 10 6.68 -3.25 -8.19
C LEU A 10 6.55 -3.43 -9.72
N ASN A 11 7.35 -4.33 -10.32
CA ASN A 11 7.20 -4.70 -11.72
C ASN A 11 5.81 -5.28 -12.01
N SER A 12 5.35 -6.20 -11.17
CA SER A 12 4.06 -6.87 -11.37
C SER A 12 2.88 -5.89 -11.28
N ILE A 13 3.00 -4.82 -10.49
CA ILE A 13 2.00 -3.75 -10.41
C ILE A 13 2.02 -2.92 -11.70
N ARG A 14 3.22 -2.59 -12.20
CA ARG A 14 3.38 -1.88 -13.47
C ARG A 14 2.88 -2.67 -14.67
N GLU A 15 3.10 -3.98 -14.70
CA GLU A 15 2.57 -4.88 -15.74
C GLU A 15 1.04 -4.90 -15.77
N ARG A 16 0.38 -4.55 -14.65
CA ARG A 16 -1.08 -4.37 -14.56
C ARG A 16 -1.53 -2.95 -14.94
N GLY A 17 -0.64 -2.12 -15.49
CA GLY A 17 -0.94 -0.77 -15.96
C GLY A 17 -0.86 0.32 -14.89
N ILE A 18 -0.36 0.00 -13.68
CA ILE A 18 -0.24 0.98 -12.59
C ILE A 18 1.23 1.36 -12.43
N ASP A 19 1.60 2.55 -12.89
CA ASP A 19 2.93 3.09 -12.63
C ASP A 19 3.02 3.65 -11.21
N THR A 20 3.73 2.93 -10.35
CA THR A 20 3.96 3.28 -8.93
C THR A 20 4.88 4.49 -8.76
N LYS A 21 5.56 4.96 -9.81
CA LYS A 21 6.38 6.18 -9.77
C LYS A 21 5.55 7.45 -9.91
N SER A 22 4.47 7.41 -10.69
CA SER A 22 3.54 8.54 -10.89
C SER A 22 2.28 8.46 -10.01
N THR A 23 1.90 7.26 -9.57
CA THR A 23 0.70 7.04 -8.75
C THR A 23 0.99 7.18 -7.26
N TYR A 24 0.09 7.85 -6.54
CA TYR A 24 0.15 7.88 -5.07
C TYR A 24 -0.16 6.50 -4.49
N THR A 25 0.77 5.93 -3.74
CA THR A 25 0.64 4.55 -3.23
C THR A 25 0.44 4.54 -1.70
N VAL A 26 -0.60 3.86 -1.23
CA VAL A 26 -0.82 3.63 0.21
C VAL A 26 -0.47 2.19 0.53
N PHE A 27 0.49 2.00 1.44
CA PHE A 27 0.88 0.68 1.92
C PHE A 27 0.26 0.42 3.30
N ILE A 28 -0.41 -0.73 3.44
CA ILE A 28 -1.09 -1.14 4.68
C ILE A 28 -0.81 -2.62 4.97
N GLY A 29 -0.99 -3.03 6.23
CA GLY A 29 -0.88 -4.43 6.66
C GLY A 29 0.55 -4.90 6.96
N GLY A 30 0.67 -6.12 7.48
CA GLY A 30 1.95 -6.64 8.01
C GLY A 30 3.06 -6.75 6.97
N GLY A 31 2.72 -7.11 5.72
CA GLY A 31 3.70 -7.19 4.62
C GLY A 31 4.29 -5.83 4.26
N ALA A 32 3.49 -4.77 4.30
CA ALA A 32 3.96 -3.40 4.08
C ALA A 32 4.96 -2.98 5.14
N VAL A 33 4.63 -3.20 6.42
CA VAL A 33 5.53 -2.86 7.55
C VAL A 33 6.83 -3.67 7.48
N LEU A 34 6.75 -4.95 7.12
CA LEU A 34 7.93 -5.82 6.98
C LEU A 34 8.87 -5.33 5.87
N LEU A 35 8.31 -4.84 4.76
CA LEU A 35 9.05 -4.47 3.56
C LEU A 35 9.37 -2.97 3.46
N GLU A 36 8.89 -2.15 4.41
CA GLU A 36 8.95 -0.68 4.38
C GLU A 36 10.33 -0.15 3.98
N ARG A 37 11.39 -0.55 4.71
CA ARG A 37 12.77 -0.11 4.43
C ARG A 37 13.26 -0.45 3.03
N PHE A 38 12.78 -1.54 2.43
CA PHE A 38 13.21 -2.02 1.11
C PHE A 38 12.40 -1.34 0.01
N LEU A 39 11.13 -1.01 0.29
CA LEU A 39 10.25 -0.22 -0.58
C LEU A 39 10.74 1.23 -0.70
N GLU A 40 11.14 1.85 0.42
CA GLU A 40 11.68 3.22 0.42
C GLU A 40 13.01 3.35 -0.34
N GLN A 41 13.78 2.26 -0.42
CA GLN A 41 15.03 2.21 -1.20
C GLN A 41 14.79 1.99 -2.70
N ALA A 42 13.57 1.65 -3.13
CA ALA A 42 13.28 1.39 -4.53
C ALA A 42 13.08 2.71 -5.30
N ASP A 43 13.89 2.96 -6.31
CA ASP A 43 13.76 4.11 -7.24
C ASP A 43 12.45 4.08 -8.09
N ARG A 44 11.63 3.05 -7.90
CA ARG A 44 10.40 2.82 -8.67
C ARG A 44 9.14 3.23 -7.94
N LEU A 45 9.27 3.76 -6.73
CA LEU A 45 8.15 4.22 -5.92
C LEU A 45 8.12 5.76 -5.87
N GLY A 46 6.98 6.35 -6.21
CA GLY A 46 6.74 7.79 -6.17
C GLY A 46 6.27 8.26 -4.79
N LYS A 47 5.29 9.17 -4.78
CA LYS A 47 4.66 9.62 -3.52
C LYS A 47 3.91 8.46 -2.88
N HIS A 48 4.11 8.28 -1.58
CA HIS A 48 3.50 7.17 -0.86
C HIS A 48 3.29 7.49 0.62
N THR A 49 2.52 6.63 1.30
CA THR A 49 2.36 6.65 2.76
C THR A 49 2.19 5.23 3.28
N PHE A 50 2.73 4.99 4.47
CA PHE A 50 2.53 3.76 5.23
C PHE A 50 1.51 4.00 6.34
N ILE A 51 0.41 3.25 6.33
CA ILE A 51 -0.52 3.18 7.46
C ILE A 51 -0.06 2.02 8.34
N ARG A 52 0.52 2.35 9.49
CA ARG A 52 1.11 1.39 10.43
C ARG A 52 0.12 0.88 11.47
N ASP A 53 -1.10 1.40 11.48
CA ASP A 53 -2.16 0.89 12.34
C ASP A 53 -2.60 -0.49 11.85
N MET A 54 -2.40 -1.52 12.69
CA MET A 54 -2.82 -2.89 12.39
C MET A 54 -4.34 -3.00 12.25
N LYS A 55 -5.10 -2.05 12.81
CA LYS A 55 -6.56 -2.01 12.75
C LYS A 55 -7.10 -1.21 11.58
N ALA A 56 -6.25 -0.62 10.73
CA ALA A 56 -6.69 0.24 9.62
C ALA A 56 -7.78 -0.37 8.74
N ASN A 57 -7.74 -1.69 8.50
CA ASN A 57 -8.80 -2.39 7.78
C ASN A 57 -10.11 -2.43 8.57
N ALA A 58 -10.05 -2.75 9.87
CA ALA A 58 -11.23 -2.77 10.74
C ALA A 58 -11.85 -1.38 10.91
N ASP A 59 -11.03 -0.34 11.09
CA ASP A 59 -11.48 1.04 11.20
C ASP A 59 -12.12 1.52 9.89
N GLY A 60 -11.58 1.10 8.74
CA GLY A 60 -12.19 1.33 7.43
C GLY A 60 -13.58 0.69 7.30
N TYR A 61 -13.75 -0.54 7.79
CA TYR A 61 -15.06 -1.20 7.82
C TYR A 61 -16.04 -0.54 8.80
N ASP A 62 -15.59 -0.09 9.98
CA ASP A 62 -16.44 0.67 10.91
C ASP A 62 -16.91 1.99 10.28
N LEU A 63 -16.02 2.71 9.59
CA LEU A 63 -16.39 3.90 8.84
C LEU A 63 -17.42 3.59 7.76
N LEU A 64 -17.17 2.59 6.91
CA LEU A 64 -18.11 2.18 5.85
C LEU A 64 -19.47 1.76 6.41
N TYR A 65 -19.48 1.06 7.54
CA TYR A 65 -20.72 0.67 8.21
C TYR A 65 -21.51 1.89 8.69
N ARG A 66 -20.86 2.86 9.33
CA ARG A 66 -21.50 4.11 9.78
C ARG A 66 -22.03 4.93 8.61
N MET A 67 -21.31 5.01 7.50
CA MET A 67 -21.76 5.70 6.29
C MET A 67 -23.00 5.03 5.70
N THR A 68 -22.98 3.69 5.60
CA THR A 68 -24.14 2.91 5.17
C THR A 68 -25.36 3.15 6.07
N GLN A 69 -25.18 3.18 7.39
CA GLN A 69 -26.27 3.49 8.34
C GLN A 69 -26.78 4.93 8.19
N ALA A 70 -25.90 5.87 7.82
CA ALA A 70 -26.27 7.26 7.54
C ALA A 70 -26.91 7.46 6.16
N GLY A 71 -27.03 6.40 5.34
CA GLY A 71 -27.60 6.47 3.99
C GLY A 71 -26.70 7.17 2.97
N VAL A 72 -25.38 7.20 3.22
CA VAL A 72 -24.34 7.75 2.33
C VAL A 72 -23.62 6.62 1.61
#